data_AF-A0AAX7W519-F1
#
_entry.id   AF-A0AAX7W519-F1
#
_cell.length_a   1.000
_cell.length_b   1.000
_cell.length_c   1.000
_cell.angle_alpha   90.00
_cell.angle_beta   90.00
_cell.angle_gamma   90.00
#
_symmetry.space_group_name_H-M   'P 1'
#
loop_
_entity.id
_entity.type
_entity.pdbx_description
1 polymer ?
#
loop_
_entity_poly.entity_id
_entity_poly.type
_entity_poly.pdbx_seq_one_letter_code
_entity_poly.pdbx_strand_id
1 'polypeptide(L)'
;MKVLIVYAHESPASFNAAAKDAAVAALTAQGCTVEVSDLYAMKFKAAATTEDITGGVKTAADRYADQIKLAWEEGRIADNIKKEQEKLKEADLVIFQDKKAMLSFTTDCPESVYSDTGINGDINVTLWPLQNGILNYCGFQVFAPQIFWDPATGSPESRSSMLEGWRTRLQNLCGEATVYFAPLDYFDKEKGFLLKPEVKEKYASNESGLTVGIHMGKPLPANSQTKRYGCHGYRATLSLRMSVSWVTERLVVLVVLS
;
A
#
# COMPACT_ATOMS: atom_id res chain seq x y z
N MET A 1 12.10 14.37 8.26
CA MET A 1 11.23 13.53 7.40
C MET A 1 9.77 13.90 7.70
N LYS A 2 8.88 13.92 6.71
CA LYS A 2 7.44 14.01 6.97
C LYS A 2 6.81 12.62 6.87
N VAL A 3 5.90 12.33 7.79
CA VAL A 3 5.20 11.05 7.83
C VAL A 3 3.70 11.31 7.89
N LEU A 4 2.95 10.68 7.00
CA LEU A 4 1.49 10.61 7.10
C LEU A 4 1.10 9.25 7.65
N ILE A 5 0.23 9.23 8.66
CA ILE A 5 -0.43 8.02 9.17
C ILE A 5 -1.91 8.12 8.83
N VAL A 6 -2.38 7.26 7.93
CA VAL A 6 -3.82 7.09 7.69
C VAL A 6 -4.34 6.03 8.66
N TYR A 7 -5.21 6.44 9.60
CA TYR A 7 -5.70 5.60 10.68
C TYR A 7 -7.19 5.30 10.53
N ALA A 8 -7.57 4.02 10.70
CA ALA A 8 -8.88 3.50 10.36
C ALA A 8 -9.49 2.64 11.49
N HIS A 9 -9.69 3.21 12.68
CA HIS A 9 -10.36 2.48 13.75
C HIS A 9 -11.16 3.43 14.66
N GLU A 10 -12.42 3.07 14.94
CA GLU A 10 -13.38 3.93 15.64
C GLU A 10 -13.01 4.17 17.11
N SER A 11 -12.69 3.09 17.83
CA SER A 11 -12.47 3.18 19.27
C SER A 11 -11.07 3.72 19.61
N PRO A 12 -10.96 4.83 20.38
CA PRO A 12 -9.68 5.35 20.87
C PRO A 12 -9.06 4.46 21.97
N ALA A 13 -9.82 3.54 22.56
CA ALA A 13 -9.32 2.58 23.54
C ALA A 13 -8.79 1.28 22.88
N SER A 14 -8.79 1.21 21.55
CA SER A 14 -8.36 0.02 20.82
C SER A 14 -6.84 -0.17 20.81
N PHE A 15 -6.41 -1.40 20.57
CA PHE A 15 -4.99 -1.67 20.32
C PHE A 15 -4.47 -0.93 19.07
N ASN A 16 -5.31 -0.76 18.04
CA ASN A 16 -4.96 0.02 16.86
C ASN A 16 -4.69 1.50 17.20
N ALA A 17 -5.49 2.10 18.09
CA ALA A 17 -5.25 3.45 18.59
C ALA A 17 -3.89 3.54 19.31
N ALA A 18 -3.61 2.58 20.20
CA ALA A 18 -2.34 2.50 20.92
C ALA A 18 -1.13 2.32 19.98
N ALA A 19 -1.25 1.49 18.94
CA ALA A 19 -0.20 1.29 17.93
C ALA A 19 0.04 2.56 17.10
N LYS A 20 -1.02 3.28 16.73
CA LYS A 20 -0.94 4.59 16.07
C LYS A 20 -0.26 5.63 16.96
N ASP A 21 -0.64 5.73 18.24
CA ASP A 21 -0.01 6.66 19.19
C ASP A 21 1.46 6.33 19.43
N ALA A 22 1.80 5.04 19.54
CA ALA A 22 3.19 4.58 19.64
C ALA A 22 3.99 4.96 18.40
N ALA A 23 3.40 4.89 17.20
CA ALA A 23 4.05 5.31 15.98
C ALA A 23 4.31 6.81 15.94
N VAL A 24 3.30 7.63 16.24
CA VAL A 24 3.44 9.09 16.30
C VAL A 24 4.55 9.49 17.27
N ALA A 25 4.55 8.91 18.48
CA ALA A 25 5.57 9.19 19.48
C ALA A 25 6.97 8.80 19.01
N ALA A 26 7.16 7.58 18.51
CA ALA A 26 8.46 7.08 18.07
C ALA A 26 9.03 7.86 16.88
N LEU A 27 8.20 8.23 15.92
CA LEU A 27 8.61 9.00 14.73
C LEU A 27 8.89 10.47 15.08
N THR A 28 8.07 11.08 15.92
CA THR A 28 8.28 12.46 16.40
C THR A 28 9.57 12.58 17.20
N ALA A 29 9.86 11.59 18.07
CA ALA A 29 11.11 11.53 18.83
C ALA A 29 12.37 11.46 17.93
N GLN A 30 12.22 10.97 16.69
CA GLN A 30 13.29 10.96 15.69
C GLN A 30 13.37 12.26 14.86
N GLY A 31 12.60 13.29 15.21
CA GLY A 31 12.54 14.57 14.48
C GLY A 31 11.69 14.50 13.21
N CYS A 32 10.81 13.50 13.07
CA CYS A 32 9.83 13.50 11.98
C CYS A 32 8.67 14.46 12.27
N THR A 33 8.18 15.14 11.24
CA THR A 33 6.88 15.80 11.29
C THR A 33 5.81 14.76 10.98
N VAL A 34 4.94 14.44 11.92
CA VAL A 34 3.91 13.40 11.76
C VAL A 34 2.53 14.05 11.61
N GLU A 35 1.82 13.68 10.56
CA GLU A 35 0.43 14.05 10.31
C GLU A 35 -0.46 12.80 10.38
N VAL A 36 -1.67 12.93 10.93
CA VAL A 36 -2.60 11.81 11.10
C VAL A 36 -3.92 12.12 10.41
N SER A 37 -4.30 11.29 9.44
CA SER A 37 -5.64 11.25 8.87
C SER A 37 -6.45 10.18 9.57
N ASP A 38 -7.14 10.55 10.65
CA ASP A 38 -8.09 9.69 11.36
C ASP A 38 -9.43 9.68 10.62
N LEU A 39 -9.67 8.61 9.87
CA LEU A 39 -10.81 8.51 8.96
C LEU A 39 -12.15 8.52 9.69
N TYR A 40 -12.20 7.98 10.92
CA TYR A 40 -13.41 7.98 11.73
C TYR A 40 -13.67 9.37 12.30
N ALA A 41 -12.64 10.02 12.86
CA ALA A 41 -12.77 11.40 13.36
C ALA A 41 -13.12 12.38 12.23
N MET A 42 -12.60 12.15 11.02
CA MET A 42 -12.92 12.92 9.81
C MET A 42 -14.31 12.64 9.23
N LYS A 43 -15.01 11.59 9.71
CA LYS A 43 -16.25 11.08 9.10
C LYS A 43 -16.07 10.83 7.60
N PHE A 44 -14.95 10.23 7.24
CA PHE A 44 -14.55 10.03 5.86
C PHE A 44 -15.63 9.24 5.09
N LYS A 45 -16.09 9.80 3.97
CA LYS A 45 -17.03 9.15 3.07
C LYS A 45 -16.29 8.15 2.18
N ALA A 46 -16.43 6.86 2.50
CA ALA A 46 -15.75 5.80 1.75
C ALA A 46 -16.45 5.40 0.43
N ALA A 47 -17.75 5.68 0.31
CA ALA A 47 -18.52 5.38 -0.89
C ALA A 47 -18.22 6.42 -1.97
N ALA A 48 -17.69 5.98 -3.11
CA ALA A 48 -17.62 6.80 -4.31
C ALA A 48 -19.04 6.91 -4.88
N THR A 49 -19.59 8.13 -4.90
CA THR A 49 -20.96 8.35 -5.39
C THR A 49 -21.07 9.63 -6.21
N THR A 50 -22.19 9.80 -6.89
CA THR A 50 -22.47 10.98 -7.71
C THR A 50 -22.51 12.29 -6.93
N GLU A 51 -22.59 12.24 -5.60
CA GLU A 51 -22.44 13.42 -4.73
C GLU A 51 -21.03 14.01 -4.75
N ASP A 52 -20.04 13.26 -5.24
CA ASP A 52 -18.67 13.76 -5.45
C ASP A 52 -18.60 14.73 -6.67
N ILE A 53 -19.69 14.81 -7.45
CA ILE A 53 -19.85 15.67 -8.63
C ILE A 53 -20.71 16.90 -8.28
N THR A 54 -20.16 18.10 -8.41
CA THR A 54 -20.92 19.34 -8.17
C THR A 54 -21.83 19.68 -9.36
N GLY A 55 -23.01 20.25 -9.08
CA GLY A 55 -23.98 20.63 -10.12
C GLY A 55 -24.74 19.47 -10.78
N GLY A 56 -24.66 18.26 -10.22
CA GLY A 56 -25.44 17.09 -10.67
C GLY A 56 -24.83 16.32 -11.84
N VAL A 57 -25.32 15.10 -12.04
CA VAL A 57 -24.92 14.21 -13.14
C VAL A 57 -25.66 14.64 -14.41
N LYS A 58 -24.91 14.97 -15.46
CA LYS A 58 -25.48 15.45 -16.73
C LYS A 58 -25.65 14.37 -17.81
N THR A 59 -25.07 13.18 -17.62
CA THR A 59 -25.13 12.08 -18.60
C THR A 59 -25.99 10.95 -18.08
N ALA A 60 -26.78 10.33 -18.97
CA ALA A 60 -27.43 9.05 -18.71
C ALA A 60 -26.46 7.85 -18.70
N ALA A 61 -25.15 8.08 -18.76
CA ALA A 61 -24.16 7.01 -18.69
C ALA A 61 -24.18 6.36 -17.29
N ASP A 62 -24.42 5.06 -17.20
CA ASP A 62 -24.56 4.34 -15.92
C ASP A 62 -23.24 4.15 -15.16
N ARG A 63 -22.08 4.47 -15.77
CA ARG A 63 -20.76 4.22 -15.21
C ARG A 63 -20.20 5.45 -14.50
N TYR A 64 -19.93 5.33 -13.21
CA TYR A 64 -19.31 6.40 -12.40
C TYR A 64 -18.02 6.96 -13.02
N ALA A 65 -17.18 6.10 -13.63
CA ALA A 65 -15.94 6.50 -14.30
C ALA A 65 -16.17 7.50 -15.45
N ASP A 66 -17.24 7.33 -16.23
CA ASP A 66 -17.56 8.23 -17.35
C ASP A 66 -18.16 9.55 -16.81
N GLN A 67 -18.96 9.47 -15.76
CA GLN A 67 -19.57 10.63 -15.10
C GLN A 67 -18.52 11.53 -14.41
N ILE A 68 -17.57 10.95 -13.67
CA ILE A 68 -16.51 11.70 -12.98
C ILE A 68 -15.51 12.30 -14.00
N LYS A 69 -15.26 11.60 -15.11
CA LYS A 69 -14.46 12.14 -16.22
C LYS A 69 -15.11 13.36 -16.85
N LEU A 70 -16.41 13.33 -17.13
CA LEU A 70 -17.12 14.51 -17.67
C LEU A 70 -17.17 15.65 -16.64
N ALA A 71 -17.44 15.34 -15.37
CA ALA A 71 -17.42 16.34 -14.30
C ALA A 71 -16.05 17.02 -14.20
N TRP A 72 -14.97 16.27 -14.39
CA TRP A 72 -13.61 16.81 -14.48
C TRP A 72 -13.42 17.73 -15.69
N GLU A 73 -13.81 17.28 -16.89
CA GLU A 73 -13.72 18.08 -18.13
C GLU A 73 -14.50 19.40 -18.03
N GLU A 74 -15.63 19.40 -17.32
CA GLU A 74 -16.48 20.58 -17.11
C GLU A 74 -16.12 21.41 -15.86
N GLY A 75 -15.07 21.03 -15.11
CA GLY A 75 -14.64 21.76 -13.91
C GLY A 75 -15.61 21.71 -12.72
N ARG A 76 -16.44 20.66 -12.66
CA ARG A 76 -17.50 20.41 -11.67
C ARG A 76 -17.12 19.35 -10.63
N ILE A 77 -15.84 19.29 -10.31
CA ILE A 77 -15.30 18.44 -9.25
C ILE A 77 -15.11 19.30 -7.99
N ALA A 78 -15.32 18.71 -6.82
CA ALA A 78 -15.16 19.39 -5.54
C ALA A 78 -13.80 20.12 -5.41
N ASP A 79 -13.80 21.31 -4.81
CA ASP A 79 -12.64 22.22 -4.81
C ASP A 79 -11.37 21.60 -4.21
N ASN A 80 -11.53 20.73 -3.20
CA ASN A 80 -10.42 20.00 -2.61
C ASN A 80 -9.76 19.03 -3.61
N ILE A 81 -10.55 18.37 -4.48
CA ILE A 81 -10.03 17.49 -5.52
C ILE A 81 -9.47 18.30 -6.69
N LYS A 82 -10.12 19.40 -7.08
CA LYS A 82 -9.66 20.29 -8.15
C LYS A 82 -8.27 20.85 -7.89
N LYS A 83 -7.99 21.28 -6.65
CA LYS A 83 -6.67 21.74 -6.21
C LYS A 83 -5.58 20.69 -6.34
N GLU A 84 -5.89 19.42 -6.09
CA GLU A 84 -4.92 18.32 -6.28
C GLU A 84 -4.74 17.97 -7.76
N GLN A 85 -5.81 18.04 -8.57
CA GLN A 85 -5.75 17.79 -10.01
C GLN A 85 -5.03 18.89 -10.80
N GLU A 86 -5.14 20.15 -10.41
CA GLU A 86 -4.40 21.26 -11.04
C GLU A 86 -2.88 21.07 -10.89
N LYS A 87 -2.42 20.66 -9.70
CA LYS A 87 -1.02 20.29 -9.47
C LYS A 87 -0.56 19.14 -10.36
N LEU A 88 -1.42 18.15 -10.60
CA LEU A 88 -1.10 17.01 -11.48
C LEU A 88 -1.11 17.40 -12.97
N LYS A 89 -1.98 18.32 -13.38
CA LYS A 89 -2.11 18.77 -14.77
C LYS A 89 -0.94 19.65 -15.22
N GLU A 90 -0.43 20.49 -14.32
CA GLU A 90 0.76 21.31 -14.56
C GLU A 90 2.06 20.50 -14.50
N ALA A 91 2.02 19.30 -13.91
CA ALA A 91 3.18 18.47 -13.78
C ALA A 91 3.49 17.74 -15.10
N ASP A 92 4.61 18.10 -15.73
CA ASP A 92 5.21 17.33 -16.83
C ASP A 92 5.62 15.90 -16.41
N LEU A 93 5.74 15.69 -15.09
CA LEU A 93 6.12 14.43 -14.45
C LEU A 93 5.61 14.41 -13.00
N VAL A 94 4.77 13.43 -12.68
CA VAL A 94 4.33 13.16 -11.30
C VAL A 94 5.06 11.93 -10.80
N ILE A 95 5.98 12.13 -9.85
CA ILE A 95 6.81 11.06 -9.29
C ILE A 95 6.37 10.76 -7.85
N PHE A 96 6.02 9.50 -7.60
CA PHE A 96 5.93 8.92 -6.26
C PHE A 96 7.17 8.06 -5.89
N GLN A 97 8.22 8.06 -6.73
CA GLN A 97 9.36 7.11 -6.68
C GLN A 97 10.13 7.07 -5.36
N ASP A 98 10.14 8.16 -4.58
CA ASP A 98 10.86 8.23 -3.31
C ASP A 98 9.95 8.04 -2.10
N LYS A 99 8.66 7.75 -2.31
CA LYS A 99 7.74 7.51 -1.21
C LYS A 99 7.78 6.04 -0.81
N LYS A 100 7.92 5.83 0.49
CA LYS A 100 7.83 4.49 1.08
C LYS A 100 6.48 4.32 1.76
N ALA A 101 5.91 3.13 1.63
CA ALA A 101 4.63 2.77 2.23
C ALA A 101 4.76 1.52 3.09
N MET A 102 3.97 1.44 4.16
CA MET A 102 3.86 0.26 5.00
C MET A 102 2.42 0.04 5.44
N LEU A 103 2.00 -1.23 5.47
CA LEU A 103 0.77 -1.67 6.11
C LEU A 103 1.06 -2.00 7.57
N SER A 104 0.24 -1.50 8.50
CA SER A 104 0.28 -1.87 9.91
C SER A 104 -1.11 -2.26 10.36
N PHE A 105 -1.31 -3.51 10.75
CA PHE A 105 -2.63 -4.04 11.09
C PHE A 105 -2.60 -5.12 12.16
N THR A 106 -3.77 -5.38 12.74
CA THR A 106 -4.01 -6.41 13.74
C THR A 106 -4.84 -7.55 13.14
N THR A 107 -4.61 -8.78 13.56
CA THR A 107 -5.51 -9.92 13.27
C THR A 107 -6.25 -10.35 14.54
N ASP A 108 -7.31 -11.11 14.36
CA ASP A 108 -8.08 -11.74 15.44
C ASP A 108 -7.61 -13.18 15.77
N CYS A 109 -6.58 -13.66 15.05
CA CYS A 109 -6.06 -15.00 15.20
C CYS A 109 -4.53 -15.06 15.11
N PRO A 110 -3.90 -16.12 15.68
CA PRO A 110 -2.44 -16.28 15.67
C PRO A 110 -1.87 -16.43 14.25
N GLU A 111 -0.58 -16.15 14.10
CA GLU A 111 0.16 -16.28 12.84
C GLU A 111 -0.01 -17.65 12.16
N SER A 112 -0.08 -18.73 12.94
CA SER A 112 -0.24 -20.10 12.42
C SER A 112 -1.51 -20.30 11.60
N VAL A 113 -2.56 -19.49 11.82
CA VAL A 113 -3.81 -19.56 11.06
C VAL A 113 -3.62 -19.05 9.62
N TYR A 114 -2.58 -18.24 9.38
CA TYR A 114 -2.22 -17.71 8.07
C TYR A 114 -0.95 -18.33 7.46
N SER A 115 -0.57 -19.53 7.92
CA SER A 115 0.47 -20.31 7.26
C SER A 115 -0.04 -20.93 5.94
N ASP A 116 0.86 -21.58 5.20
CA ASP A 116 0.52 -22.38 4.01
C ASP A 116 -0.43 -23.56 4.28
N THR A 117 -0.62 -23.90 5.55
CA THR A 117 -1.46 -25.01 6.05
C THR A 117 -2.57 -24.52 6.99
N GLY A 118 -2.61 -23.21 7.26
CA GLY A 118 -3.60 -22.58 8.13
C GLY A 118 -4.94 -22.38 7.43
N ILE A 119 -6.02 -22.33 8.21
CA ILE A 119 -7.39 -22.23 7.66
C ILE A 119 -7.64 -20.92 6.89
N ASN A 120 -6.93 -19.83 7.20
CA ASN A 120 -7.05 -18.56 6.47
C ASN A 120 -6.12 -18.50 5.25
N GLY A 121 -5.27 -19.52 5.06
CA GLY A 121 -4.29 -19.60 3.96
C GLY A 121 -3.09 -18.67 4.12
N ASP A 122 -2.12 -18.84 3.23
CA ASP A 122 -0.86 -18.10 3.26
C ASP A 122 -1.08 -16.58 3.18
N ILE A 123 -0.67 -15.86 4.23
CA ILE A 123 -0.75 -14.40 4.34
C ILE A 123 -0.14 -13.66 3.14
N ASN A 124 0.86 -14.24 2.47
CA ASN A 124 1.51 -13.61 1.31
C ASN A 124 0.52 -13.45 0.14
N VAL A 125 -0.46 -14.36 0.01
CA VAL A 125 -1.53 -14.29 -0.99
C VAL A 125 -2.48 -13.14 -0.67
N THR A 126 -2.87 -13.00 0.61
CA THR A 126 -3.77 -11.94 1.08
C THR A 126 -3.16 -10.54 0.91
N LEU A 127 -1.85 -10.41 1.14
CA LEU A 127 -1.16 -9.13 1.06
C LEU A 127 -0.90 -8.66 -0.37
N TRP A 128 -0.77 -9.58 -1.32
CA TRP A 128 -0.36 -9.24 -2.70
C TRP A 128 -1.26 -8.21 -3.39
N PRO A 129 -2.60 -8.30 -3.38
CA PRO A 129 -3.46 -7.29 -4.01
C PRO A 129 -3.28 -5.90 -3.40
N LEU A 130 -3.02 -5.80 -2.10
CA LEU A 130 -2.85 -4.52 -1.42
C LEU A 130 -1.46 -3.94 -1.69
N GLN A 131 -0.42 -4.75 -1.48
CA GLN A 131 0.96 -4.29 -1.63
C GLN A 131 1.35 -4.11 -3.09
N ASN A 132 1.08 -5.08 -3.97
CA ASN A 132 1.40 -4.93 -5.39
C ASN A 132 0.32 -4.16 -6.15
N GLY A 133 -0.94 -4.52 -5.96
CA GLY A 133 -2.07 -4.00 -6.76
C GLY A 133 -2.46 -2.56 -6.43
N ILE A 134 -2.14 -2.06 -5.23
CA ILE A 134 -2.42 -0.67 -4.83
C ILE A 134 -1.12 0.10 -4.62
N LEU A 135 -0.27 -0.33 -3.69
CA LEU A 135 0.90 0.47 -3.28
C LEU A 135 1.99 0.51 -4.36
N ASN A 136 2.51 -0.65 -4.77
CA ASN A 136 3.54 -0.74 -5.80
C ASN A 136 3.03 -0.23 -7.15
N TYR A 137 1.76 -0.50 -7.49
CA TYR A 137 1.12 0.04 -8.68
C TYR A 137 1.18 1.58 -8.73
N CYS A 138 0.98 2.24 -7.59
CA CYS A 138 1.12 3.69 -7.45
C CYS A 138 2.58 4.18 -7.34
N GLY A 139 3.56 3.28 -7.45
CA GLY A 139 4.99 3.60 -7.46
C GLY A 139 5.65 3.68 -6.08
N PHE A 140 4.97 3.23 -5.00
CA PHE A 140 5.58 3.20 -3.66
C PHE A 140 6.62 2.09 -3.53
N GLN A 141 7.70 2.37 -2.80
CA GLN A 141 8.55 1.34 -2.23
C GLN A 141 7.85 0.76 -0.99
N VAL A 142 7.48 -0.52 -1.02
CA VAL A 142 6.64 -1.10 0.04
C VAL A 142 7.50 -1.83 1.07
N PHE A 143 7.46 -1.42 2.33
CA PHE A 143 8.07 -2.17 3.42
C PHE A 143 7.28 -3.46 3.70
N ALA A 144 7.95 -4.43 4.33
CA ALA A 144 7.24 -5.55 4.96
C ALA A 144 6.15 -4.99 5.90
N PRO A 145 4.98 -5.63 6.02
CA PRO A 145 3.93 -5.14 6.91
C PRO A 145 4.35 -5.25 8.37
N GLN A 146 3.74 -4.44 9.23
CA GLN A 146 3.71 -4.69 10.67
C GLN A 146 2.41 -5.44 10.98
N ILE A 147 2.52 -6.69 11.37
CA ILE A 147 1.36 -7.52 11.73
C ILE A 147 1.39 -7.77 13.22
N PHE A 148 0.32 -7.38 13.90
CA PHE A 148 0.08 -7.71 15.30
C PHE A 148 -0.87 -8.90 15.35
N TRP A 149 -0.32 -10.08 15.62
CA TRP A 149 -1.08 -11.32 15.66
C TRP A 149 -1.85 -11.45 16.97
N ASP A 150 -3.18 -11.47 16.88
CA ASP A 150 -4.12 -11.68 17.99
C ASP A 150 -3.82 -10.86 19.28
N PRO A 151 -3.77 -9.52 19.20
CA PRO A 151 -3.59 -8.69 20.38
C PRO A 151 -4.80 -8.74 21.34
N ALA A 152 -5.96 -9.21 20.87
CA ALA A 152 -7.20 -9.26 21.64
C ALA A 152 -7.13 -10.32 22.74
N THR A 153 -6.59 -11.50 22.45
CA THR A 153 -6.40 -12.56 23.46
C THR A 153 -5.08 -12.44 24.24
N GLY A 154 -4.16 -11.59 23.77
CA GLY A 154 -2.87 -11.36 24.42
C GLY A 154 -2.97 -10.79 25.84
N SER A 155 -1.98 -11.12 26.68
CA SER A 155 -1.83 -10.50 28.01
C SER A 155 -1.43 -9.02 27.91
N PRO A 156 -1.60 -8.22 28.97
CA PRO A 156 -1.10 -6.84 29.01
C PRO A 156 0.40 -6.74 28.69
N GLU A 157 1.20 -7.69 29.15
CA GLU A 157 2.65 -7.75 28.91
C GLU A 157 2.94 -8.07 27.44
N SER A 158 2.20 -9.02 26.85
CA SER A 158 2.30 -9.36 25.42
C SER A 158 1.98 -8.15 24.54
N ARG A 159 0.85 -7.47 24.81
CA ARG A 159 0.47 -6.22 24.12
C ARG A 159 1.52 -5.12 24.27
N SER A 160 2.09 -4.98 25.47
CA SER A 160 3.16 -4.00 25.73
C SER A 160 4.42 -4.32 24.92
N SER A 161 4.80 -5.59 24.87
CA SER A 161 5.93 -6.09 24.08
C SER A 161 5.73 -5.84 22.58
N MET A 162 4.51 -6.10 22.06
CA MET A 162 4.16 -5.79 20.67
C MET A 162 4.37 -4.30 20.34
N LEU A 163 3.88 -3.40 21.20
CA LEU A 163 4.05 -1.95 21.02
C LEU A 163 5.52 -1.54 21.11
N GLU A 164 6.31 -2.18 21.96
CA GLU A 164 7.74 -1.87 22.08
C GLU A 164 8.56 -2.36 20.89
N GLY A 165 8.28 -3.57 20.39
CA GLY A 165 8.84 -4.05 19.13
C GLY A 165 8.49 -3.12 17.97
N TRP A 166 7.28 -2.57 17.97
CA TRP A 166 6.86 -1.60 16.96
C TRP A 166 7.66 -0.28 17.03
N ARG A 167 7.85 0.30 18.22
CA ARG A 167 8.70 1.50 18.41
C ARG A 167 10.13 1.24 17.95
N THR A 168 10.68 0.09 18.35
CA THR A 168 12.04 -0.33 18.00
C THR A 168 12.22 -0.46 16.49
N ARG A 169 11.22 -1.02 15.79
CA ARG A 169 11.25 -1.11 14.33
C ARG A 169 11.22 0.27 13.68
N LEU A 170 10.33 1.15 14.14
CA LEU A 170 10.20 2.51 13.59
C LEU A 170 11.47 3.34 13.74
N GLN A 171 12.26 3.12 14.79
CA GLN A 171 13.57 3.76 14.98
C GLN A 171 14.60 3.39 13.91
N ASN A 172 14.44 2.21 13.29
CA ASN A 172 15.38 1.67 12.31
C ASN A 172 14.81 1.64 10.89
N LEU A 173 13.60 2.19 10.68
CA LEU A 173 12.82 2.03 9.46
C LEU A 173 13.52 2.60 8.21
N CYS A 174 14.27 3.69 8.36
CA CYS A 174 14.97 4.33 7.23
C CYS A 174 15.98 3.39 6.55
N GLY A 175 16.59 2.48 7.30
CA GLY A 175 17.55 1.48 6.81
C GLY A 175 16.93 0.14 6.41
N GLU A 176 15.61 -0.03 6.55
CA GLU A 176 14.93 -1.29 6.24
C GLU A 176 14.81 -1.49 4.71
N ALA A 177 15.08 -2.72 4.25
CA ALA A 177 14.86 -3.12 2.86
C ALA A 177 13.36 -3.32 2.59
N THR A 178 12.93 -3.00 1.38
CA THR A 178 11.54 -3.14 0.95
C THR A 178 11.26 -4.55 0.41
N VAL A 179 9.97 -4.87 0.30
CA VAL A 179 9.47 -6.04 -0.42
C VAL A 179 9.88 -5.95 -1.90
N TYR A 180 10.19 -7.10 -2.49
CA TYR A 180 10.52 -7.19 -3.91
C TYR A 180 9.25 -7.30 -4.76
N PHE A 181 9.20 -6.51 -5.83
CA PHE A 181 8.25 -6.66 -6.92
C PHE A 181 9.01 -6.78 -8.25
N ALA A 182 8.43 -7.50 -9.20
CA ALA A 182 9.00 -7.61 -10.54
C ALA A 182 9.02 -6.21 -11.19
N PRO A 183 10.18 -5.71 -11.66
CA PRO A 183 10.27 -4.40 -12.27
C PRO A 183 9.53 -4.38 -13.61
N LEU A 184 9.02 -3.21 -14.01
CA LEU A 184 8.26 -3.06 -15.26
C LEU A 184 9.06 -3.48 -16.50
N ASP A 185 10.39 -3.34 -16.45
CA ASP A 185 11.30 -3.74 -17.53
C ASP A 185 11.33 -5.24 -17.80
N TYR A 186 10.77 -6.06 -16.90
CA TYR A 186 10.59 -7.49 -17.12
C TYR A 186 9.42 -7.81 -18.06
N PHE A 187 8.57 -6.84 -18.38
CA PHE A 187 7.36 -7.03 -19.16
C PHE A 187 7.46 -6.39 -20.54
N ASP A 188 6.91 -7.07 -21.53
CA ASP A 188 6.83 -6.60 -22.91
C ASP A 188 5.52 -5.83 -23.12
N LYS A 189 5.63 -4.51 -23.27
CA LYS A 189 4.47 -3.62 -23.45
C LYS A 189 3.74 -3.87 -24.77
N GLU A 190 4.47 -4.25 -25.82
CA GLU A 190 3.89 -4.51 -27.14
C GLU A 190 3.18 -5.86 -27.19
N LYS A 191 3.58 -6.80 -26.32
CA LYS A 191 2.96 -8.13 -26.19
C LYS A 191 2.03 -8.22 -24.98
N GLY A 192 1.25 -7.17 -24.73
CA GLY A 192 0.17 -7.18 -23.75
C GLY A 192 0.64 -7.25 -22.29
N PHE A 193 1.80 -6.67 -21.98
CA PHE A 193 2.39 -6.64 -20.63
C PHE A 193 2.70 -8.04 -20.07
N LEU A 194 3.06 -8.98 -20.94
CA LEU A 194 3.49 -10.32 -20.54
C LEU A 194 4.99 -10.34 -20.19
N LEU A 195 5.38 -11.26 -19.30
CA LEU A 195 6.78 -11.43 -18.92
C LEU A 195 7.63 -11.81 -20.14
N LYS A 196 8.73 -11.08 -20.35
CA LYS A 196 9.66 -11.29 -21.48
C LYS A 196 10.26 -12.71 -21.46
N PRO A 197 10.48 -13.36 -22.62
CA PRO A 197 11.04 -14.72 -22.68
C PRO A 197 12.37 -14.88 -21.93
N GLU A 198 13.29 -13.93 -22.07
CA GLU A 198 14.59 -13.93 -21.41
C GLU A 198 14.49 -13.84 -19.88
N VAL A 199 13.44 -13.21 -19.37
CA VAL A 199 13.15 -13.18 -17.92
C VAL A 199 12.60 -14.53 -17.47
N LYS A 200 11.69 -15.14 -18.24
CA LYS A 200 11.20 -16.50 -17.93
C LYS A 200 12.35 -17.50 -17.87
N GLU A 201 13.27 -17.43 -18.82
CA GLU A 201 14.46 -18.29 -18.85
C GLU A 201 15.39 -18.04 -17.66
N LYS A 202 15.67 -16.77 -17.34
CA LYS A 202 16.48 -16.38 -16.16
C LYS A 202 15.97 -16.98 -14.85
N TYR A 203 14.65 -17.11 -14.69
CA TYR A 203 14.02 -17.64 -13.47
C TYR A 203 13.52 -19.09 -13.64
N ALA A 204 13.85 -19.78 -14.74
CA ALA A 204 13.35 -21.12 -15.04
C ALA A 204 13.87 -22.18 -14.06
N SER A 205 15.10 -22.05 -13.56
CA SER A 205 15.70 -22.98 -12.61
C SER A 205 15.31 -22.75 -11.15
N ASN A 206 14.65 -21.63 -10.82
CA ASN A 206 14.22 -21.36 -9.45
C ASN A 206 13.12 -22.33 -9.01
N GLU A 207 13.19 -22.82 -7.77
CA GLU A 207 12.18 -23.72 -7.20
C GLU A 207 10.83 -23.01 -7.04
N SER A 208 10.84 -21.74 -6.65
CA SER A 208 9.65 -20.91 -6.50
C SER A 208 9.49 -19.92 -7.65
N GLY A 209 8.26 -19.40 -7.77
CA GLY A 209 7.91 -18.34 -8.69
C GLY A 209 8.61 -17.02 -8.38
N LEU A 210 8.51 -16.06 -9.31
CA LEU A 210 9.20 -14.77 -9.19
C LEU A 210 8.64 -13.90 -8.05
N THR A 211 7.32 -13.88 -7.93
CA THR A 211 6.55 -13.21 -6.86
C THR A 211 5.25 -14.00 -6.62
N VAL A 212 4.43 -13.58 -5.65
CA VAL A 212 3.11 -14.18 -5.41
C VAL A 212 2.23 -14.15 -6.66
N GLY A 213 2.07 -12.98 -7.28
CA GLY A 213 1.20 -12.82 -8.45
C GLY A 213 1.83 -13.24 -9.78
N ILE A 214 3.16 -13.40 -9.82
CA ILE A 214 3.91 -13.82 -11.03
C ILE A 214 4.65 -15.11 -10.69
N HIS A 215 3.90 -16.12 -10.25
CA HIS A 215 4.47 -17.37 -9.77
C HIS A 215 4.81 -18.35 -10.90
N MET A 216 4.35 -18.09 -12.13
CA MET A 216 4.66 -18.88 -13.34
C MET A 216 4.33 -20.38 -13.19
N GLY A 217 3.28 -20.73 -12.44
CA GLY A 217 2.90 -22.12 -12.18
C GLY A 217 3.79 -22.86 -11.17
N LYS A 218 4.75 -22.17 -10.56
CA LYS A 218 5.63 -22.71 -9.51
C LYS A 218 5.06 -22.45 -8.10
N PRO A 219 5.59 -23.12 -7.06
CA PRO A 219 5.36 -22.76 -5.66
C PRO A 219 5.60 -21.27 -5.38
N LEU A 220 4.86 -20.71 -4.43
CA LEU A 220 5.01 -19.31 -4.06
C LEU A 220 6.36 -19.06 -3.38
N PRO A 221 7.03 -17.93 -3.64
CA PRO A 221 8.25 -17.59 -2.93
C PRO A 221 7.94 -17.30 -1.45
N ALA A 222 8.58 -18.06 -0.56
CA ALA A 222 8.34 -18.03 0.87
C ALA A 222 8.54 -16.61 1.46
N ASN A 223 7.56 -16.15 2.23
CA ASN A 223 7.59 -14.85 2.91
C ASN A 223 7.81 -13.65 1.97
N SER A 224 7.50 -13.78 0.69
CA SER A 224 7.81 -12.74 -0.30
C SER A 224 7.12 -11.40 -0.04
N GLN A 225 6.03 -11.37 0.72
CA GLN A 225 5.29 -10.16 1.11
C GLN A 225 5.43 -9.82 2.60
N THR A 226 5.98 -10.73 3.41
CA THR A 226 6.13 -10.56 4.87
C THR A 226 7.57 -10.40 5.35
N LYS A 227 8.57 -10.75 4.55
CA LYS A 227 9.98 -10.60 4.89
C LYS A 227 10.75 -9.77 3.86
N ARG A 228 11.85 -9.20 4.36
CA ARG A 228 12.80 -8.38 3.62
C ARG A 228 13.47 -9.21 2.52
N TYR A 229 13.52 -8.70 1.30
CA TYR A 229 14.35 -9.33 0.28
C TYR A 229 15.82 -9.05 0.58
N GLY A 230 16.64 -10.09 0.69
CA GLY A 230 18.08 -9.95 0.88
C GLY A 230 18.71 -9.24 -0.32
N CYS A 231 19.51 -8.21 -0.08
CA CYS A 231 20.22 -7.41 -1.09
C CYS A 231 20.85 -8.29 -2.19
N HIS A 232 20.18 -8.41 -3.33
CA HIS A 232 20.83 -8.69 -4.60
C HIS A 232 20.64 -7.44 -5.45
N GLY A 233 21.75 -6.71 -5.60
CA GLY A 233 21.77 -5.35 -6.12
C GLY A 233 21.09 -5.23 -7.47
N TYR A 234 20.00 -4.47 -7.50
CA TYR A 234 19.49 -3.85 -8.72
C TYR A 234 19.00 -2.44 -8.35
N ARG A 235 19.87 -1.45 -8.61
CA ARG A 235 19.43 -0.08 -8.89
C ARG A 235 19.14 -0.05 -10.38
N ALA A 236 17.86 0.00 -10.74
CA ALA A 236 17.45 0.38 -12.09
C ALA A 236 16.69 1.70 -11.98
N THR A 237 17.39 2.79 -12.25
CA THR A 237 16.81 4.12 -12.44
C THR A 237 16.22 4.15 -13.85
N LEU A 238 14.89 4.20 -13.98
CA LEU A 238 14.27 4.50 -15.26
C LEU A 238 13.15 5.53 -15.07
N SER A 239 13.32 6.66 -15.74
CA SER A 239 12.30 7.70 -15.91
C SER A 239 11.31 7.21 -16.96
N LEU A 240 10.03 7.11 -16.59
CA LEU A 240 8.97 6.66 -17.49
C LEU A 240 7.73 7.56 -17.37
N ARG A 241 7.31 8.11 -18.51
CA ARG A 241 6.01 8.73 -18.70
C ARG A 241 4.93 7.65 -18.62
N MET A 242 4.06 7.74 -17.63
CA MET A 242 2.83 6.94 -17.55
C MET A 242 1.64 7.88 -17.40
N SER A 243 0.69 7.78 -18.33
CA SER A 243 -0.62 8.41 -18.24
C SER A 243 -1.46 7.58 -17.27
N VAL A 244 -1.69 8.08 -16.07
CA VAL A 244 -2.51 7.41 -15.05
C VAL A 244 -3.98 7.66 -15.38
N SER A 245 -4.73 6.60 -15.71
CA SER A 245 -6.19 6.62 -15.74
C SER A 245 -6.69 5.81 -14.55
N TRP A 246 -7.58 6.43 -13.77
CA TRP A 246 -8.00 6.00 -12.43
C TRP A 246 -8.70 4.64 -12.42
N VAL A 247 -8.34 3.80 -11.46
CA VAL A 247 -9.16 2.66 -11.01
C VAL A 247 -9.52 2.90 -9.54
N THR A 248 -10.81 3.08 -9.30
CA THR A 248 -11.45 3.14 -7.99
C THR A 248 -11.50 1.75 -7.35
N GLU A 249 -11.03 1.59 -6.11
CA GLU A 249 -11.83 1.16 -4.94
C GLU A 249 -10.97 0.73 -3.73
N ARG A 250 -11.38 1.27 -2.57
CA ARG A 250 -11.16 0.84 -1.17
C ARG A 250 -9.77 1.02 -0.54
N LEU A 251 -9.84 1.71 0.59
CA LEU A 251 -8.78 2.32 1.38
C LEU A 251 -8.09 1.29 2.30
N VAL A 252 -6.77 1.32 2.32
CA VAL A 252 -5.93 0.58 3.28
C VAL A 252 -5.12 1.58 4.09
N VAL A 253 -5.00 1.34 5.40
CA VAL A 253 -4.14 2.06 6.35
C VAL A 253 -2.74 2.23 5.74
N LEU A 254 -2.38 3.48 5.47
CA LEU A 254 -1.18 3.88 4.74
C LEU A 254 -0.30 4.72 5.66
N VAL A 255 0.89 4.23 5.99
CA VAL A 255 1.97 5.07 6.51
C VAL A 255 2.82 5.51 5.32
N VAL A 256 2.76 6.78 4.93
CA VAL A 256 3.61 7.35 3.86
C VAL A 256 4.80 8.06 4.49
N LEU A 257 6.02 7.62 4.18
CA LEU A 257 7.25 8.35 4.50
C LEU A 257 7.68 9.18 3.28
N SER A 258 7.97 10.47 3.47
CA SER A 258 8.52 11.38 2.44
C SER A 258 10.02 11.62 2.57
#